data_AF-A0A9E3XGV4-F1
#
_entry.id   AF-A0A9E3XGV4-F1
#
_cell.length_a   1.000
_cell.length_b   1.000
_cell.length_c   1.000
_cell.angle_alpha   90.00
_cell.angle_beta   90.00
_cell.angle_gamma   90.00
#
_symmetry.space_group_name_H-M   'P 1'
#
loop_
_entity.id
_entity.type
_entity.pdbx_description
1 polymer ?
#
loop_
_entity_poly.entity_id
_entity_poly.type
_entity_poly.pdbx_seq_one_letter_code
_entity_poly.pdbx_strand_id
1 'polypeptide(L)' 'MKYWKIVLTIWMSLLLGVSFAQGFQPGDKVADFTLADAAGKSHKLSDYTGKPAIVLIYVSTVCPVSYAYNERMAAL' A
#
# COMPACT_ATOMS: atom_id res chain seq x y z
N MET A 1 37.68 30.87 8.53
CA MET A 1 36.89 31.13 7.29
C MET A 1 36.80 29.92 6.34
N LYS A 2 37.76 28.98 6.32
CA LYS A 2 37.81 27.86 5.34
C LYS A 2 36.83 26.70 5.63
N TYR A 3 36.55 26.40 6.90
CA TYR A 3 35.67 25.28 7.28
C TYR A 3 34.18 25.58 7.23
N TRP A 4 33.78 26.86 7.20
CA TRP A 4 32.38 27.26 7.11
C TRP A 4 31.72 26.72 5.84
N LYS A 5 32.40 26.83 4.69
CA LYS A 5 31.88 26.32 3.41
C LYS A 5 31.70 24.80 3.44
N ILE A 6 32.55 24.07 4.15
CA ILE A 6 32.46 22.61 4.29
C ILE A 6 31.29 22.23 5.20
N VAL A 7 31.13 22.93 6.32
CA VAL A 7 30.00 22.73 7.24
C VAL A 7 28.67 23.06 6.55
N LEU A 8 28.62 24.12 5.75
CA LEU A 8 27.43 24.54 5.01
C LEU A 8 27.04 23.51 3.93
N THR A 9 28.02 22.92 3.23
CA THR A 9 27.77 21.89 2.21
C THR A 9 27.32 20.56 2.81
N ILE A 10 27.82 20.18 3.99
CA ILE A 10 27.36 18.97 4.72
C ILE A 10 25.94 19.18 5.26
N TRP A 11 25.60 20.37 5.72
CA TRP A 11 24.24 20.71 6.15
C TRP A 11 23.22 20.70 5.00
N MET A 12 23.63 21.13 3.81
CA MET A 12 22.77 21.17 2.60
C MET A 12 22.49 19.76 2.04
N SER A 13 23.40 18.80 2.23
CA SER A 13 23.27 17.43 1.72
C SER A 13 22.42 16.52 2.62
N LEU A 14 22.24 16.87 3.90
CA LEU A 14 21.42 16.12 4.85
C LEU A 14 19.89 16.31 4.64
N LEU A 15 19.49 17.29 3.82
CA LEU A 15 18.09 17.62 3.53
C LEU A 15 17.48 16.81 2.37
N LEU A 16 18.25 15.96 1.69
CA LEU A 16 17.74 15.00 0.71
C LEU A 16 17.25 13.73 1.42
N GLY A 17 16.21 13.88 2.25
CA GLY A 17 15.51 12.76 2.85
C GLY A 17 14.78 11.98 1.76
N VAL A 18 15.29 10.79 1.42
CA VAL A 18 14.63 9.89 0.47
C VAL A 18 13.35 9.39 1.13
N SER A 19 12.20 9.95 0.73
CA SER A 19 10.90 9.47 1.15
C SER A 19 10.59 8.18 0.39
N PHE A 20 10.93 7.04 0.99
CA PHE A 20 10.40 5.76 0.54
C PHE A 20 8.93 5.67 0.98
N ALA A 21 8.05 5.21 0.10
CA ALA A 21 6.66 4.97 0.46
C ALA A 21 6.62 3.95 1.62
N GLN A 22 6.25 4.42 2.82
CA GLN A 22 6.01 3.56 3.97
C GLN A 22 4.72 2.80 3.73
N GLY A 23 4.81 1.48 3.54
CA GLY A 23 3.66 0.60 3.46
C GLY A 23 2.89 0.54 4.78
N PHE A 24 1.69 -0.02 4.74
CA PHE A 24 0.83 -0.21 5.93
C PHE A 24 1.56 -0.98 7.04
N GLN A 25 1.36 -0.52 8.28
CA GLN A 25 1.81 -1.17 9.50
C GLN A 25 0.62 -1.79 10.26
N PRO A 26 0.86 -2.80 11.13
CA PRO A 26 -0.18 -3.30 12.02
C PRO A 26 -0.78 -2.18 12.87
N GLY A 27 -2.11 -2.05 12.85
CA GLY A 27 -2.83 -0.99 13.55
C GLY A 27 -3.21 0.21 12.69
N ASP A 28 -2.63 0.33 11.49
CA ASP A 28 -3.07 1.33 10.52
C ASP A 28 -4.52 1.08 10.11
N LYS A 29 -5.26 2.17 9.95
CA LYS A 29 -6.63 2.12 9.43
C LYS A 29 -6.61 2.25 7.92
N VAL A 30 -7.26 1.32 7.24
CA VAL A 30 -7.52 1.43 5.81
C VAL A 30 -8.68 2.40 5.60
N ALA A 31 -8.48 3.41 4.76
CA ALA A 31 -9.54 4.34 4.38
C ALA A 31 -10.66 3.61 3.62
N ASP A 32 -11.90 4.08 3.76
CA ASP A 32 -13.00 3.55 2.94
C ASP A 32 -12.77 3.89 1.47
N PHE A 33 -13.10 2.96 0.58
CA PHE A 33 -12.96 3.11 -0.85
C PHE A 33 -14.12 2.43 -1.56
N THR A 34 -14.35 2.80 -2.81
CA THR A 34 -15.43 2.26 -3.64
C THR A 34 -14.87 1.70 -4.93
N LEU A 35 -15.20 0.45 -5.25
CA LEU A 35 -14.81 -0.22 -6.50
C LEU A 35 -16.03 -0.78 -7.21
N ALA A 36 -15.98 -0.80 -8.54
CA ALA A 36 -16.95 -1.52 -9.35
C ALA A 36 -16.48 -2.96 -9.55
N ASP A 37 -17.40 -3.92 -9.44
CA ASP A 37 -17.14 -5.31 -9.81
C ASP A 37 -17.28 -5.53 -11.33
N ALA A 38 -17.05 -6.78 -11.77
CA ALA A 38 -17.15 -7.15 -13.18
C ALA A 38 -18.57 -7.03 -13.76
N ALA A 39 -19.60 -6.94 -12.91
CA ALA A 39 -20.98 -6.70 -13.32
C ALA A 39 -21.38 -5.20 -13.27
N GLY A 40 -20.43 -4.31 -12.93
CA GLY A 40 -20.67 -2.87 -12.79
C GLY A 40 -21.35 -2.46 -11.48
N LYS A 41 -21.55 -3.39 -10.53
CA LYS A 41 -22.09 -3.05 -9.22
C LYS A 41 -21.00 -2.40 -8.37
N SER A 42 -21.38 -1.32 -7.70
CA SER A 42 -20.50 -0.60 -6.79
C SER A 42 -20.46 -1.26 -5.41
N HIS A 43 -19.26 -1.40 -4.84
CA HIS A 43 -19.01 -1.95 -3.51
C HIS A 43 -18.09 -1.01 -2.73
N LYS A 44 -18.44 -0.74 -1.48
CA LYS A 44 -17.61 0.01 -0.53
C LYS A 44 -16.93 -0.94 0.45
N LEU A 45 -15.75 -0.58 0.96
CA LEU A 45 -15.14 -1.37 2.05
C LEU A 45 -16.05 -1.39 3.28
N SER A 46 -16.70 -0.27 3.57
CA SER A 46 -17.66 -0.13 4.67
C SER A 46 -18.87 -1.08 4.58
N ASP A 47 -19.23 -1.55 3.38
CA ASP A 47 -20.33 -2.53 3.18
C ASP A 47 -20.02 -3.89 3.83
N TYR A 48 -18.76 -4.18 4.13
CA TYR A 48 -18.29 -5.44 4.71
C TYR A 48 -18.01 -5.36 6.23
N THR A 49 -18.36 -4.24 6.86
CA THR A 49 -18.16 -4.05 8.31
C THR A 49 -18.97 -5.05 9.15
N GLY A 50 -18.53 -5.30 10.38
CA GLY A 50 -19.17 -6.27 11.28
C GLY A 50 -18.70 -7.73 11.09
N LYS A 51 -17.84 -8.00 10.11
CA LYS A 51 -17.12 -9.29 10.01
C LYS A 51 -15.99 -9.37 11.05
N PRO A 52 -15.67 -10.57 11.58
CA PRO A 52 -14.59 -10.74 12.55
C PRO A 52 -13.21 -10.38 11.97
N ALA A 53 -13.03 -10.56 10.67
CA ALA A 53 -11.88 -10.12 9.91
C ALA A 53 -12.30 -9.84 8.46
N ILE A 54 -11.58 -8.92 7.81
CA ILE A 54 -11.71 -8.63 6.39
C ILE A 54 -10.31 -8.76 5.79
N VAL A 55 -10.18 -9.57 4.73
CA VAL A 55 -8.92 -9.73 3.99
C VAL A 55 -9.07 -9.05 2.63
N LEU A 56 -8.24 -8.03 2.38
CA LEU A 56 -8.16 -7.34 1.10
C LEU A 56 -6.95 -7.87 0.32
N ILE A 57 -7.19 -8.47 -0.85
CA ILE A 57 -6.14 -9.08 -1.68
C ILE A 57 -6.08 -8.34 -3.02
N TYR A 58 -4.92 -7.81 -3.37
CA TYR A 58 -4.65 -7.29 -4.70
C TYR A 58 -4.13 -8.42 -5.60
N VAL A 59 -4.86 -8.69 -6.68
CA VAL A 59 -4.53 -9.76 -7.64
C VAL A 59 -4.39 -9.20 -9.04
N SER A 60 -3.71 -9.95 -9.92
CA SER A 60 -3.56 -9.62 -11.33
C SER A 60 -3.77 -10.85 -12.19
N THR A 61 -4.52 -10.71 -13.28
CA THR A 61 -4.78 -11.79 -14.23
C THR A 61 -3.60 -12.10 -15.15
N VAL A 62 -2.61 -11.20 -15.24
CA VAL A 62 -1.45 -11.33 -16.13
C VAL A 62 -0.16 -11.69 -15.40
N CYS A 63 -0.11 -11.51 -14.08
CA CYS A 63 1.08 -11.81 -13.29
C CYS A 63 1.16 -13.32 -13.01
N PRO A 64 2.22 -14.02 -13.46
CA PRO A 64 2.34 -15.47 -13.25
C PRO A 64 2.41 -15.84 -11.76
N VAL A 65 2.99 -14.96 -10.93
CA VAL A 65 3.00 -15.15 -9.47
C VAL A 65 1.59 -15.05 -8.89
N SER A 66 0.79 -14.06 -9.27
CA SER A 66 -0.60 -13.95 -8.80
C SER A 66 -1.44 -15.15 -9.27
N TYR A 67 -1.25 -15.57 -10.53
CA TYR A 67 -1.97 -16.70 -11.10
C TYR A 67 -1.69 -18.02 -10.37
N ALA A 68 -0.42 -18.27 -10.00
CA ALA A 68 -0.02 -19.46 -9.24
C ALA A 68 -0.69 -19.57 -7.85
N TYR A 69 -1.24 -18.48 -7.32
CA TYR A 69 -1.93 -18.46 -6.02
C TYR A 69 -3.46 -18.59 -6.14
N ASN A 70 -4.03 -18.65 -7.34
CA ASN A 70 -5.49 -18.66 -7.54
C ASN A 70 -6.19 -19.79 -6.79
N GLU A 71 -5.65 -21.02 -6.82
CA GLU A 71 -6.25 -22.17 -6.12
C GLU A 71 -6.29 -21.96 -4.60
N ARG A 72 -5.25 -21.33 -4.03
CA ARG A 72 -5.19 -21.03 -2.60
C ARG A 72 -6.21 -19.97 -2.21
N MET A 73 -6.39 -18.96 -3.05
CA MET A 73 -7.38 -17.90 -2.81
C MET A 73 -8.82 -18.42 -2.92
N ALA A 74 -9.08 -19.35 -3.84
CA ALA A 74 -10.39 -19.98 -4.00
C ALA A 74 -10.79 -20.89 -2.83
N ALA A 75 -9.84 -21.32 -2.01
CA ALA A 75 -10.05 -22.20 -0.86
C ALA A 75 -10.23 -21.47 0.49
N LEU A 76 -10.16 -20.12 0.50
CA LEU A 76 -10.41 -19.27 1.68
C LEU A 76 -11.91 -19.15 1.98
#